data_AF-A0A966K8N8-F1
#
_entry.id   AF-A0A966K8N8-F1
#
_cell.length_a   1.000
_cell.length_b   1.000
_cell.length_c   1.000
_cell.angle_alpha   90.00
_cell.angle_beta   90.00
_cell.angle_gamma   90.00
#
_symmetry.space_group_name_H-M   'P 1'
#
loop_
_entity.id
_entity.type
_entity.pdbx_description
1 polymer ?
#
loop_
_entity_poly.entity_id
_entity_poly.type
_entity_poly.pdbx_seq_one_letter_code
_entity_poly.pdbx_strand_id
1 'polypeptide(L)'
;MKKYFFALALFLSVGAHAFEVSGNHFEGKFKIDSMTVGENEVTVNASSAAADVGQYGKVYVSYTFTQNPYIPNSGTWKGHGRGMSPDGQLQAGILMGVWTRDGSVFNMKSVDSVTDGINYVQGTMDVLTGDINLDIYPVK
;
A
#
# COMPACT_ATOMS: atom_id res chain seq x y z
N MET A 1 50.45 20.90 36.88
CA MET A 1 49.10 21.42 36.53
C MET A 1 48.89 21.26 35.02
N LYS A 2 48.28 20.17 34.56
CA LYS A 2 47.86 20.02 33.15
C LYS A 2 46.33 20.05 33.15
N LYS A 3 45.77 21.11 32.58
CA LYS A 3 44.32 21.36 32.58
C LYS A 3 43.68 20.45 31.52
N TYR A 4 42.82 19.55 31.98
CA TYR A 4 41.97 18.73 31.12
C TYR A 4 40.84 19.61 30.56
N PHE A 5 40.80 19.81 29.25
CA PHE A 5 39.63 20.38 28.57
C PHE A 5 38.68 19.23 28.25
N PHE A 6 37.61 19.10 29.03
CA PHE A 6 36.50 18.19 28.74
C PHE A 6 35.49 18.95 27.86
N ALA A 7 35.47 18.67 26.56
CA ALA A 7 34.44 19.19 25.66
C ALA A 7 33.25 18.22 25.70
N LEU A 8 32.17 18.64 26.37
CA LEU A 8 30.89 17.94 26.35
C LEU A 8 30.17 18.25 25.03
N ALA A 9 30.27 17.36 24.05
CA ALA A 9 29.48 17.45 22.83
C ALA A 9 28.03 17.04 23.14
N LEU A 10 27.11 18.01 23.12
CA LEU A 10 25.67 17.72 23.09
C LEU A 10 25.32 17.15 21.71
N PHE A 11 25.10 15.85 21.62
CA PHE A 11 24.45 15.24 20.47
C PHE A 11 22.94 15.52 20.58
N LEU A 12 22.47 16.55 19.88
CA LEU A 12 21.04 16.72 19.61
C LEU A 12 20.62 15.63 18.61
N SER A 13 19.99 14.56 19.10
CA SER A 13 19.33 13.58 18.23
C SER A 13 18.14 14.28 17.58
N VAL A 14 18.28 14.68 16.32
CA VAL A 14 17.13 15.05 15.48
C VAL A 14 16.36 13.76 15.24
N GLY A 15 15.28 13.54 15.98
CA GLY A 15 14.36 12.46 15.71
C GLY A 15 13.74 12.67 14.33
N ALA A 16 14.10 11.83 13.36
CA ALA A 16 13.39 11.77 12.10
C ALA A 16 12.02 11.13 12.39
N HIS A 17 11.00 11.96 12.60
CA HIS A 17 9.64 11.47 12.68
C HIS A 17 9.18 11.07 11.27
N ALA A 18 8.98 9.76 11.07
CA ALA A 18 8.30 9.27 9.88
C ALA A 18 6.79 9.55 10.01
N PHE A 19 6.10 9.67 8.87
CA PHE A 19 4.64 9.68 8.87
C PHE A 19 4.13 8.29 9.24
N GLU A 20 3.38 8.20 10.34
CA GLU A 20 2.72 6.98 10.80
C GLU A 20 1.20 7.17 10.83
N VAL A 21 0.47 6.14 10.44
CA VAL A 21 -0.98 6.09 10.52
C VAL A 21 -1.37 5.23 11.71
N SER A 22 -2.27 5.73 12.55
CA SER A 22 -2.75 5.04 13.75
C SER A 22 -4.28 4.93 13.70
N GLY A 23 -4.81 3.83 14.23
CA GLY A 23 -6.26 3.61 14.33
C GLY A 23 -6.62 2.15 14.07
N ASN A 24 -7.91 1.84 14.21
CA ASN A 24 -8.44 0.52 13.88
C ASN A 24 -8.31 0.28 12.37
N HIS A 25 -7.73 -0.85 12.00
CA HIS A 25 -7.59 -1.30 10.63
C HIS A 25 -7.80 -2.82 10.55
N PHE A 26 -7.88 -3.32 9.32
CA PHE A 26 -7.80 -4.75 9.02
C PHE A 26 -6.80 -4.98 7.89
N GLU A 27 -6.29 -6.20 7.82
CA GLU A 27 -5.32 -6.60 6.81
C GLU A 27 -5.99 -7.14 5.55
N GLY A 28 -5.38 -6.88 4.40
CA GLY A 28 -5.68 -7.52 3.13
C GLY A 28 -4.43 -8.20 2.59
N LYS A 29 -4.50 -9.53 2.38
CA LYS A 29 -3.39 -10.33 1.85
C LYS A 29 -3.78 -10.91 0.50
N PHE A 30 -3.02 -10.56 -0.53
CA PHE A 30 -3.31 -10.93 -1.91
C PHE A 30 -2.08 -11.55 -2.58
N LYS A 31 -2.36 -12.29 -3.65
CA LYS A 31 -1.37 -12.80 -4.59
C LYS A 31 -1.60 -12.25 -5.98
N ILE A 32 -0.51 -11.89 -6.65
CA ILE A 32 -0.55 -11.53 -8.07
C ILE A 32 -0.96 -12.76 -8.88
N ASP A 33 -2.03 -12.61 -9.64
CA ASP A 33 -2.53 -13.64 -10.57
C ASP A 33 -1.94 -13.46 -11.97
N SER A 34 -1.81 -12.21 -12.43
CA SER A 34 -1.24 -11.88 -13.73
C SER A 34 -0.77 -10.43 -13.82
N MET A 35 0.11 -10.16 -14.78
CA MET A 35 0.59 -8.82 -15.09
C MET A 35 0.58 -8.59 -16.61
N THR A 36 0.12 -7.42 -17.03
CA THR A 36 0.21 -6.92 -18.40
C THR A 36 1.16 -5.74 -18.44
N VAL A 37 2.24 -5.85 -19.21
CA VAL A 37 3.28 -4.82 -19.31
C VAL A 37 3.02 -3.96 -20.55
N GLY A 38 2.85 -2.65 -20.34
CA GLY A 38 2.79 -1.62 -21.38
C GLY A 38 4.07 -0.79 -21.42
N GLU A 39 4.09 0.25 -22.26
CA GLU A 39 5.28 1.08 -22.47
C GLU A 39 5.69 1.86 -21.20
N ASN A 40 4.73 2.53 -20.55
CA ASN A 40 4.96 3.33 -19.33
C ASN A 40 4.02 2.94 -18.18
N GLU A 41 3.35 1.80 -18.31
CA GLU A 41 2.38 1.31 -17.34
C GLU A 41 2.41 -0.21 -17.21
N VAL A 42 1.97 -0.69 -16.05
CA VAL A 42 1.79 -2.12 -15.80
C VAL A 42 0.43 -2.32 -15.14
N THR A 43 -0.37 -3.21 -15.70
CA THR A 43 -1.61 -3.66 -15.05
C THR A 43 -1.35 -4.95 -14.29
N VAL A 44 -1.69 -4.98 -13.01
CA VAL A 44 -1.56 -6.12 -12.10
C VAL A 44 -2.96 -6.58 -11.71
N ASN A 45 -3.26 -7.85 -11.92
CA ASN A 45 -4.46 -8.49 -11.38
C ASN A 45 -4.05 -9.35 -10.18
N ALA A 46 -4.80 -9.27 -9.10
CA ALA A 46 -4.53 -10.02 -7.88
C ALA A 46 -5.83 -10.47 -7.21
N SER A 47 -5.72 -11.51 -6.40
CA SER A 47 -6.82 -12.04 -5.61
C SER A 47 -6.38 -12.36 -4.19
N SER A 48 -7.30 -12.24 -3.23
CA SER A 48 -7.00 -12.58 -1.84
C SER A 48 -6.74 -14.08 -1.71
N ALA A 49 -5.81 -14.52 -0.88
CA ALA A 49 -5.51 -15.95 -0.75
C ALA A 49 -6.71 -16.74 -0.19
N ALA A 50 -7.38 -16.16 0.80
CA ALA A 50 -8.60 -16.69 1.42
C ALA A 50 -9.74 -15.66 1.37
N ALA A 51 -10.92 -16.04 1.88
CA ALA A 51 -12.09 -15.19 1.99
C ALA A 51 -12.11 -14.44 3.35
N ASP A 52 -11.00 -13.82 3.70
CA ASP A 52 -10.70 -13.29 5.04
C ASP A 52 -10.31 -11.81 5.04
N VAL A 53 -10.54 -11.08 3.93
CA VAL A 53 -10.24 -9.65 3.84
C VAL A 53 -11.36 -8.86 4.53
N GLY A 54 -11.29 -8.78 5.86
CA GLY A 54 -12.25 -8.05 6.69
C GLY A 54 -13.71 -8.37 6.32
N GLN A 55 -14.51 -7.33 6.13
CA GLN A 55 -15.91 -7.47 5.70
C GLN A 55 -16.08 -7.77 4.21
N TYR A 56 -15.02 -7.72 3.40
CA TYR A 56 -15.07 -7.90 1.95
C TYR A 56 -14.94 -9.37 1.52
N GLY A 57 -14.59 -10.28 2.42
CA GLY A 57 -14.48 -11.71 2.15
C GLY A 57 -13.42 -12.03 1.07
N LYS A 58 -13.82 -12.71 -0.01
CA LYS A 58 -12.94 -13.02 -1.15
C LYS A 58 -12.88 -11.82 -2.07
N VAL A 59 -11.68 -11.29 -2.31
CA VAL A 59 -11.49 -10.06 -3.07
C VAL A 59 -10.66 -10.29 -4.33
N TYR A 60 -11.06 -9.63 -5.41
CA TYR A 60 -10.34 -9.54 -6.68
C TYR A 60 -10.08 -8.07 -7.01
N VAL A 61 -8.86 -7.77 -7.44
CA VAL A 61 -8.43 -6.40 -7.75
C VAL A 61 -7.66 -6.35 -9.06
N SER A 62 -7.80 -5.23 -9.76
CA SER A 62 -6.97 -4.85 -10.90
C SER A 62 -6.40 -3.47 -10.63
N TYR A 63 -5.08 -3.32 -10.76
CA TYR A 63 -4.35 -2.07 -10.57
C TYR A 63 -3.56 -1.75 -11.83
N THR A 64 -3.69 -0.54 -12.36
CA THR A 64 -2.82 -0.01 -13.42
C THR A 64 -1.87 1.01 -12.79
N PHE A 65 -0.60 0.64 -12.73
CA PHE A 65 0.50 1.47 -12.23
C PHE A 65 1.10 2.26 -13.38
N THR A 66 1.31 3.56 -13.19
CA THR A 66 1.93 4.47 -14.16
C THR A 66 3.15 5.12 -13.52
N GLN A 67 4.29 5.11 -14.22
CA GLN A 67 5.52 5.73 -13.72
C GLN A 67 5.42 7.27 -13.71
N ASN A 68 5.95 7.90 -12.67
CA ASN A 68 6.19 9.34 -12.66
C ASN A 68 7.51 9.62 -13.42
N PRO A 69 7.49 10.39 -14.54
CA PRO A 69 8.69 10.67 -15.31
C PRO A 69 9.67 11.63 -14.60
N TYR A 70 9.23 12.32 -13.55
CA TYR A 70 10.02 13.34 -12.85
C TYR A 70 10.61 12.85 -11.53
N ILE A 71 10.12 11.74 -10.99
CA ILE A 71 10.55 11.21 -9.69
C ILE A 71 10.91 9.72 -9.89
N PRO A 72 12.21 9.36 -9.86
CA PRO A 72 12.66 7.99 -10.06
C PRO A 72 11.99 7.01 -9.08
N ASN A 73 11.72 5.79 -9.56
CA ASN A 73 11.14 4.71 -8.75
C ASN A 73 9.84 5.11 -8.04
N SER A 74 8.98 5.89 -8.70
CA SER A 74 7.70 6.29 -8.15
C SER A 74 6.64 6.43 -9.23
N GLY A 75 5.39 6.59 -8.81
CA GLY A 75 4.31 6.80 -9.73
C GLY A 75 2.95 6.89 -9.07
N THR A 76 1.92 6.82 -9.90
CA THR A 76 0.52 6.76 -9.49
C THR A 76 -0.06 5.41 -9.89
N TRP A 77 -1.23 5.10 -9.36
CA TRP A 77 -1.99 3.95 -9.82
C TRP A 77 -3.49 4.21 -9.70
N LYS A 78 -4.26 3.53 -10.55
CA LYS A 78 -5.73 3.45 -10.48
C LYS A 78 -6.13 1.99 -10.51
N GLY A 79 -7.22 1.65 -9.83
CA GLY A 79 -7.67 0.28 -9.77
C GLY A 79 -9.13 0.14 -9.40
N HIS A 80 -9.59 -1.10 -9.45
CA HIS A 80 -10.94 -1.48 -9.07
C HIS A 80 -10.88 -2.76 -8.24
N GLY A 81 -11.70 -2.82 -7.19
CA GLY A 81 -11.84 -4.00 -6.35
C GLY A 81 -13.27 -4.54 -6.38
N ARG A 82 -13.41 -5.86 -6.30
CA ARG A 82 -14.68 -6.55 -6.06
C ARG A 82 -14.49 -7.55 -4.92
N GLY A 83 -15.24 -7.35 -3.83
CA GLY A 83 -15.30 -8.24 -2.69
C GLY A 83 -16.61 -9.04 -2.70
N MET A 84 -16.53 -10.33 -2.39
CA MET A 84 -17.68 -11.17 -2.12
C MET A 84 -17.56 -11.66 -0.68
N SER A 85 -18.40 -11.11 0.18
CA SER A 85 -18.54 -11.52 1.57
C SER A 85 -19.15 -12.93 1.69
N PRO A 86 -18.90 -13.66 2.80
CA PRO A 86 -19.45 -15.01 2.98
C PRO A 86 -20.98 -15.11 3.00
N ASP A 87 -21.67 -14.02 3.33
CA ASP A 87 -23.14 -13.90 3.29
C ASP A 87 -23.66 -13.46 1.90
N GLY A 88 -22.78 -13.34 0.91
CA GLY A 88 -23.13 -13.10 -0.49
C GLY A 88 -23.36 -11.64 -0.87
N GLN A 89 -22.97 -10.69 -0.01
CA GLN A 89 -22.99 -9.28 -0.36
C GLN A 89 -21.79 -8.94 -1.27
N LEU A 90 -22.04 -8.17 -2.32
CA LEU A 90 -21.02 -7.66 -3.24
C LEU A 90 -20.55 -6.27 -2.78
N GLN A 91 -19.24 -6.09 -2.71
CA GLN A 91 -18.59 -4.81 -2.43
C GLN A 91 -17.79 -4.38 -3.64
N ALA A 92 -17.83 -3.09 -3.94
CA ALA A 92 -17.14 -2.51 -5.09
C ALA A 92 -16.31 -1.31 -4.64
N GLY A 93 -15.08 -1.26 -5.12
CA GLY A 93 -14.14 -0.17 -4.86
C GLY A 93 -13.61 0.46 -6.14
N ILE A 94 -13.45 1.79 -6.11
CA ILE A 94 -12.61 2.57 -7.01
C ILE A 94 -11.38 2.98 -6.20
N LEU A 95 -10.22 2.53 -6.65
CA LEU A 95 -9.00 2.53 -5.86
C LEU A 95 -7.98 3.44 -6.54
N MET A 96 -7.37 4.38 -5.81
CA MET A 96 -6.46 5.37 -6.41
C MET A 96 -5.36 5.78 -5.46
N GLY A 97 -4.11 5.76 -5.93
CA GLY A 97 -2.99 6.03 -5.06
C GLY A 97 -1.68 6.36 -5.74
N VAL A 98 -0.66 6.36 -4.91
CA VAL A 98 0.74 6.59 -5.26
C VAL A 98 1.58 5.40 -4.83
N TRP A 99 2.73 5.25 -5.46
CA TRP A 99 3.72 4.23 -5.10
C TRP A 99 5.14 4.78 -5.17
N THR A 100 6.00 4.18 -4.36
CA THR A 100 7.47 4.25 -4.49
C THR A 100 8.02 2.83 -4.56
N ARG A 101 9.21 2.63 -5.12
CA ARG A 101 9.81 1.31 -5.27
C ARG A 101 11.24 1.26 -4.75
N ASP A 102 11.54 0.21 -4.00
CA ASP A 102 12.90 -0.19 -3.65
C ASP A 102 13.11 -1.66 -4.04
N GLY A 103 14.06 -1.92 -4.94
CA GLY A 103 14.23 -3.24 -5.52
C GLY A 103 12.94 -3.79 -6.15
N SER A 104 12.48 -4.96 -5.68
CA SER A 104 11.24 -5.58 -6.13
C SER A 104 9.99 -5.10 -5.37
N VAL A 105 10.16 -4.32 -4.30
CA VAL A 105 9.08 -3.96 -3.38
C VAL A 105 8.54 -2.57 -3.73
N PHE A 106 7.26 -2.54 -4.06
CA PHE A 106 6.47 -1.33 -4.23
C PHE A 106 5.81 -0.99 -2.90
N ASN A 107 6.08 0.19 -2.36
CA ASN A 107 5.38 0.76 -1.21
C ASN A 107 4.20 1.57 -1.73
N MET A 108 2.99 1.18 -1.36
CA MET A 108 1.73 1.70 -1.90
C MET A 108 0.98 2.49 -0.84
N LYS A 109 0.35 3.60 -1.25
CA LYS A 109 -0.59 4.37 -0.44
C LYS A 109 -1.77 4.82 -1.29
N SER A 110 -3.00 4.69 -0.80
CA SER A 110 -4.21 5.13 -1.52
C SER A 110 -5.31 5.67 -0.63
N VAL A 111 -6.24 6.36 -1.28
CA VAL A 111 -7.55 6.72 -0.73
C VAL A 111 -8.59 6.11 -1.65
N ASP A 112 -9.31 5.13 -1.12
CA ASP A 112 -10.17 4.25 -1.89
C ASP A 112 -11.64 4.55 -1.59
N SER A 113 -12.44 4.69 -2.65
CA SER A 113 -13.89 4.89 -2.56
C SER A 113 -14.58 3.55 -2.72
N VAL A 114 -15.16 3.04 -1.64
CA VAL A 114 -15.75 1.71 -1.55
C VAL A 114 -17.22 1.84 -1.15
N THR A 115 -18.01 0.81 -1.43
CA THR A 115 -19.44 0.76 -1.09
C THR A 115 -19.76 1.02 0.39
N ASP A 116 -18.81 0.81 1.30
CA ASP A 116 -18.94 1.03 2.74
C ASP A 116 -18.32 2.36 3.23
N GLY A 117 -17.77 3.17 2.33
CA GLY A 117 -17.19 4.47 2.65
C GLY A 117 -15.82 4.71 2.01
N ILE A 118 -15.06 5.62 2.62
CA ILE A 118 -13.70 5.92 2.19
C ILE A 118 -12.72 5.15 3.07
N ASN A 119 -11.72 4.52 2.46
CA ASN A 119 -10.62 3.89 3.17
C ASN A 119 -9.30 4.56 2.81
N TYR A 120 -8.43 4.75 3.79
CA TYR A 120 -7.02 4.96 3.57
C TYR A 120 -6.33 3.61 3.58
N VAL A 121 -5.47 3.34 2.60
CA VAL A 121 -4.73 2.07 2.52
C VAL A 121 -3.25 2.36 2.40
N GLN A 122 -2.44 1.57 3.11
CA GLN A 122 -1.00 1.52 2.91
C GLN A 122 -0.52 0.08 2.89
N GLY A 123 0.58 -0.20 2.20
CA GLY A 123 1.12 -1.55 2.19
C GLY A 123 2.23 -1.75 1.17
N THR A 124 2.53 -3.01 0.89
CA THR A 124 3.63 -3.40 0.01
C THR A 124 3.18 -4.43 -1.03
N MET A 125 3.70 -4.32 -2.23
CA MET A 125 3.65 -5.35 -3.27
C MET A 125 5.08 -5.76 -3.65
N ASP A 126 5.44 -7.02 -3.46
CA ASP A 126 6.72 -7.58 -3.91
C ASP A 126 6.49 -8.38 -5.20
N VAL A 127 7.01 -7.86 -6.32
CA VAL A 127 6.78 -8.48 -7.64
C VAL A 127 7.61 -9.76 -7.86
N LEU A 128 8.59 -10.07 -7.01
CA LEU A 128 9.34 -11.32 -7.09
C LEU A 128 8.58 -12.49 -6.45
N THR A 129 7.96 -12.25 -5.30
CA THR A 129 7.18 -13.26 -4.56
C THR A 129 5.71 -13.28 -4.96
N GLY A 130 5.25 -12.20 -5.60
CA GLY A 130 3.85 -11.97 -5.95
C GLY A 130 2.97 -11.62 -4.75
N ASP A 131 3.57 -11.31 -3.60
CA ASP A 131 2.83 -10.96 -2.37
C ASP A 131 2.40 -9.50 -2.36
N ILE A 132 1.15 -9.27 -1.98
CA ILE A 132 0.62 -7.94 -1.68
C ILE A 132 0.01 -7.97 -0.28
N ASN A 133 0.52 -7.11 0.61
CA ASN A 133 0.08 -6.98 1.99
C ASN A 133 -0.35 -5.54 2.24
N LEU A 134 -1.60 -5.35 2.66
CA LEU A 134 -2.23 -4.04 2.83
C LEU A 134 -2.82 -3.90 4.24
N ASP A 135 -2.67 -2.72 4.82
CA ASP A 135 -3.43 -2.26 5.98
C ASP A 135 -4.51 -1.29 5.51
N ILE A 136 -5.76 -1.54 5.91
CA ILE A 136 -6.94 -0.81 5.44
C ILE A 136 -7.60 -0.09 6.62
N TYR A 137 -7.60 1.24 6.57
CA TYR A 137 -8.10 2.13 7.62
C TYR A 137 -9.37 2.83 7.14
N PRO A 138 -10.54 2.57 7.75
CA PRO A 138 -11.75 3.33 7.47
C PRO A 138 -11.56 4.81 7.82
N VAL A 139 -11.86 5.70 6.88
CA VAL A 139 -11.88 7.15 7.08
C VAL A 139 -13.32 7.56 7.38
N LYS A 140 -13.59 7.88 8.64
CA LYS A 140 -14.91 8.30 9.14
C LYS A 140 -14.95 9.79 9.42
#